data_AF-A7IDT2-F1
#
_entry.id   AF-A7IDT2-F1
#
_cell.length_a   1.000
_cell.length_b   1.000
_cell.length_c   1.000
_cell.angle_alpha   90.00
_cell.angle_beta   90.00
_cell.angle_gamma   90.00
#
_symmetry.space_group_name_H-M   'P 1'
#
loop_
_entity.id
_entity.type
_entity.pdbx_description
1 polymer ?
#
loop_
_entity_poly.entity_id
_entity_poly.type
_entity_poly.pdbx_seq_one_letter_code
_entity_poly.pdbx_strand_id
1 'polypeptide(L)'
;MADPEQPRSVPLPARYSAVRLNSPEWFARVGEVARVIGSDRFHRELVELAGAAINHDACWIIRYSRVAPPDVLYTKDVASDVVAYYANLYSSVDPFFEYWRNNGSPGVVMLNDVRSPGQSWDLYHKVFQTLASISDELGMFFSTVGHCCFGLFLERERGRFSASDIERARLIFPMLEGFHRSHLGALFNDLRNPRGPQVEGFITRPTLIEDRFGVDVFANDAWREAARRAPALADAVAALRVAEAGQTRAAGALTVKVEVFDRDFPLAPGGRMYVLDAPEREEEGDPDQLLDEALSIFTPREKEILLLLMNGQTTGEIAQKLSLSKGTIKNCRLRMYRKTGVGSERALVKHVMQSIGAR
;
A
#
# COMPACT_ATOMS: atom_id res chain seq x y z
N MET A 1 37.75 42.47 3.03
CA MET A 1 38.57 41.25 2.86
C MET A 1 37.61 40.09 2.97
N ALA A 2 37.52 39.28 1.91
CA ALA A 2 36.40 38.38 1.64
C ALA A 2 36.34 37.17 2.59
N ASP A 3 35.10 36.76 2.88
CA ASP A 3 34.69 35.56 3.61
C ASP A 3 35.09 34.30 2.80
N PRO A 4 35.60 33.21 3.41
CA PRO A 4 35.98 32.03 2.66
C PRO A 4 34.72 31.27 2.21
N GLU A 5 34.54 31.18 0.89
CA GLU A 5 33.50 30.36 0.26
C GLU A 5 33.52 28.94 0.83
N GLN A 6 32.42 28.54 1.48
CA GLN A 6 32.11 27.14 1.72
C GLN A 6 32.06 26.40 0.38
N PRO A 7 32.63 25.18 0.28
CA PRO A 7 32.53 24.40 -0.95
C PRO A 7 31.07 24.07 -1.22
N ARG A 8 30.51 24.58 -2.33
CA ARG A 8 29.20 24.15 -2.84
C ARG A 8 29.25 22.63 -3.04
N SER A 9 28.50 21.90 -2.23
CA SER A 9 28.26 20.47 -2.43
C SER A 9 27.55 20.30 -3.76
N VAL A 10 28.28 19.89 -4.79
CA VAL A 10 27.69 19.49 -6.07
C VAL A 10 26.90 18.21 -5.80
N PRO A 11 25.57 18.19 -5.95
CA PRO A 11 24.79 16.97 -5.76
C PRO A 11 25.25 15.93 -6.79
N LEU A 12 25.50 14.70 -6.34
CA LEU A 12 25.68 13.58 -7.25
C LEU A 12 24.37 13.34 -8.04
N PRO A 13 24.45 13.00 -9.33
CA PRO A 13 23.27 12.81 -10.16
C PRO A 13 22.47 11.60 -9.68
N ALA A 14 21.14 11.69 -9.77
CA ALA A 14 20.23 10.58 -9.50
C ALA A 14 20.55 9.38 -10.40
N ARG A 15 20.27 8.17 -9.90
CA ARG A 15 20.51 6.94 -10.64
C ARG A 15 19.68 6.86 -11.92
N TYR A 16 18.45 7.36 -11.88
CA TYR A 16 17.59 7.54 -13.04
C TYR A 16 17.48 9.00 -13.43
N SER A 17 17.80 9.29 -14.69
CA SER A 17 17.71 10.64 -15.26
C SER A 17 16.42 10.80 -16.06
N ALA A 18 15.73 11.90 -15.81
CA ALA A 18 14.48 12.23 -16.45
C ALA A 18 14.68 12.62 -17.91
N VAL A 19 13.81 12.12 -18.77
CA VAL A 19 13.78 12.46 -20.19
C VAL A 19 12.99 13.76 -20.40
N ARG A 20 13.16 14.40 -21.56
CA ARG A 20 12.33 15.54 -21.95
C ARG A 20 10.95 15.03 -22.38
N LEU A 21 9.87 15.66 -21.90
CA LEU A 21 8.49 15.24 -22.18
C LEU A 21 8.06 15.47 -23.64
N ASN A 22 8.92 16.05 -24.48
CA ASN A 22 8.72 16.23 -25.90
C ASN A 22 9.73 15.43 -26.74
N SER A 23 10.48 14.51 -26.13
CA SER A 23 11.44 13.68 -26.87
C SER A 23 10.75 12.50 -27.56
N PRO A 24 11.34 11.96 -28.65
CA PRO A 24 10.88 10.70 -29.23
C PRO A 24 10.84 9.55 -28.22
N GLU A 25 11.81 9.50 -27.30
CA GLU A 25 11.86 8.49 -26.24
C GLU A 25 10.65 8.57 -25.30
N TRP A 26 10.23 9.77 -24.90
CA TRP A 26 9.05 9.95 -24.07
C TRP A 26 7.80 9.39 -24.77
N PHE A 27 7.58 9.77 -26.03
CA PHE A 27 6.42 9.30 -26.79
C PHE A 27 6.45 7.79 -27.04
N ALA A 28 7.63 7.19 -27.22
CA ALA A 28 7.77 5.74 -27.32
C ALA A 28 7.34 5.02 -26.04
N ARG A 29 7.76 5.52 -24.86
CA ARG A 29 7.34 4.96 -23.56
C ARG A 29 5.85 5.13 -23.31
N VAL A 30 5.27 6.26 -23.69
CA VAL A 30 3.81 6.49 -23.65
C VAL A 30 3.07 5.45 -24.50
N GLY A 31 3.54 5.19 -25.71
CA GLY A 31 2.98 4.17 -26.59
C GLY A 31 3.07 2.75 -26.01
N GLU A 32 4.17 2.44 -25.32
CA GLU A 32 4.35 1.14 -24.66
C GLU A 32 3.35 0.91 -23.53
N VAL A 33 3.12 1.91 -22.66
CA VAL A 33 2.08 1.84 -21.63
C VAL A 33 0.70 1.59 -22.24
N ALA A 34 0.36 2.33 -23.30
CA ALA A 34 -0.91 2.15 -23.99
C ALA A 34 -1.07 0.73 -24.57
N ARG A 35 0.01 0.14 -25.09
CA ARG A 35 0.02 -1.21 -25.66
C ARG A 35 -0.24 -2.30 -24.63
N VAL A 36 0.14 -2.09 -23.37
CA VAL A 36 0.02 -3.09 -22.28
C VAL A 36 -1.23 -2.90 -21.41
N ILE A 37 -2.12 -1.97 -21.76
CA ILE A 37 -3.44 -1.83 -21.13
C ILE A 37 -4.17 -3.18 -21.14
N GLY A 38 -4.82 -3.52 -20.02
CA GLY A 38 -5.46 -4.83 -19.80
C GLY A 38 -4.52 -6.00 -19.48
N SER A 39 -3.19 -5.83 -19.53
CA SER A 39 -2.23 -6.90 -19.18
C SER A 39 -1.67 -6.78 -17.76
N ASP A 40 -1.09 -7.87 -17.26
CA ASP A 40 -0.39 -7.96 -15.96
C ASP A 40 0.86 -7.06 -15.85
N ARG A 41 1.45 -6.66 -16.99
CA ARG A 41 2.60 -5.75 -17.05
C ARG A 41 2.23 -4.27 -16.90
N PHE A 42 0.95 -3.93 -16.98
CA PHE A 42 0.49 -2.54 -17.05
C PHE A 42 1.07 -1.63 -15.96
N HIS A 43 0.90 -1.98 -14.68
CA HIS A 43 1.33 -1.13 -13.57
C HIS A 43 2.86 -0.96 -13.54
N ARG A 44 3.62 -1.97 -14.01
CA ARG A 44 5.08 -1.88 -14.12
C ARG A 44 5.48 -0.86 -15.19
N GLU A 45 4.89 -0.93 -16.38
CA GLU A 45 5.16 0.06 -17.43
C GLU A 45 4.69 1.47 -17.01
N LEU A 46 3.59 1.56 -16.24
CA LEU A 46 3.09 2.84 -15.74
C LEU A 46 4.08 3.51 -14.76
N VAL A 47 4.68 2.76 -13.83
CA VAL A 47 5.72 3.31 -12.93
C VAL A 47 7.01 3.65 -13.68
N GLU A 48 7.38 2.87 -14.70
CA GLU A 48 8.53 3.19 -15.57
C GLU A 48 8.33 4.48 -16.37
N LEU A 49 7.11 4.73 -16.86
CA LEU A 49 6.76 5.98 -17.52
C LEU A 49 6.77 7.16 -16.55
N ALA A 50 6.20 7.00 -15.35
CA ALA A 50 6.24 8.03 -14.30
C ALA A 50 7.69 8.35 -13.91
N GLY A 51 8.51 7.33 -13.68
CA GLY A 51 9.93 7.46 -13.36
C GLY A 51 10.75 8.07 -14.49
N ALA A 52 10.37 7.87 -15.75
CA ALA A 52 11.05 8.52 -16.89
C ALA A 52 10.91 10.04 -16.87
N ALA A 53 9.88 10.59 -16.22
CA ALA A 53 9.64 12.02 -16.17
C ALA A 53 10.37 12.73 -15.01
N ILE A 54 10.94 12.01 -14.05
CA ILE A 54 11.44 12.61 -12.81
C ILE A 54 12.72 11.90 -12.37
N ASN A 55 13.74 12.68 -11.98
CA ASN A 55 14.97 12.11 -11.44
C ASN A 55 14.69 11.41 -10.11
N HIS A 56 15.02 10.13 -10.01
CA HIS A 56 14.78 9.27 -8.84
C HIS A 56 15.85 8.16 -8.75
N ASP A 57 15.86 7.44 -7.64
CA ASP A 57 16.83 6.37 -7.36
C ASP A 57 16.17 4.99 -7.25
N ALA A 58 14.94 4.93 -6.75
CA ALA A 58 14.15 3.71 -6.60
C ALA A 58 12.65 3.97 -6.84
N CYS A 59 11.88 2.91 -7.10
CA CYS A 59 10.43 3.00 -7.21
C CYS A 59 9.69 1.82 -6.60
N TRP A 60 8.45 2.09 -6.18
CA TRP A 60 7.54 1.09 -5.61
C TRP A 60 6.16 1.17 -6.24
N ILE A 61 5.45 0.04 -6.19
CA ILE A 61 4.01 -0.05 -6.41
C ILE A 61 3.42 -0.69 -5.17
N ILE A 62 2.58 0.06 -4.46
CA ILE A 62 1.92 -0.40 -3.24
C ILE A 62 0.41 -0.24 -3.45
N ARG A 63 -0.33 -1.28 -3.10
CA ARG A 63 -1.79 -1.21 -3.04
C ARG A 63 -2.22 -0.83 -1.64
N TYR A 64 -3.07 0.19 -1.55
CA TYR A 64 -3.74 0.55 -0.30
C TYR A 64 -5.22 0.21 -0.36
N SER A 65 -5.78 -0.03 0.81
CA SER A 65 -7.21 -0.27 1.05
C SER A 65 -7.63 0.52 2.28
N ARG A 66 -8.91 0.85 2.42
CA ARG A 66 -9.41 1.42 3.68
C ARG A 66 -9.57 0.39 4.81
N VAL A 67 -9.59 -0.90 4.46
CA VAL A 67 -9.97 -1.99 5.37
C VAL A 67 -8.95 -3.13 5.43
N ALA A 68 -7.85 -3.02 4.68
CA ALA A 68 -6.78 -4.02 4.66
C ALA A 68 -5.42 -3.34 4.70
N PRO A 69 -4.39 -3.99 5.26
CA PRO A 69 -3.04 -3.44 5.31
C PRO A 69 -2.46 -3.23 3.90
N PRO A 70 -1.46 -2.36 3.75
CA PRO A 70 -0.79 -2.16 2.46
C PRO A 70 -0.16 -3.43 1.92
N ASP A 71 -0.20 -3.58 0.60
CA ASP A 71 0.37 -4.73 -0.10
C ASP A 71 1.37 -4.27 -1.16
N VAL A 72 2.64 -4.69 -1.00
CA VAL A 72 3.73 -4.31 -1.91
C VAL A 72 3.69 -5.21 -3.13
N LEU A 73 3.43 -4.63 -4.29
CA LEU A 73 3.23 -5.37 -5.54
C LEU A 73 4.49 -5.44 -6.40
N TYR A 74 5.31 -4.39 -6.32
CA TYR A 74 6.52 -4.27 -7.13
C TYR A 74 7.48 -3.27 -6.50
N THR A 75 8.77 -3.55 -6.63
CA THR A 75 9.84 -2.60 -6.33
C THR A 75 10.93 -2.68 -7.38
N LYS A 76 11.64 -1.58 -7.57
CA LYS A 76 12.83 -1.50 -8.42
C LYS A 76 13.92 -0.74 -7.69
N ASP A 77 15.12 -1.32 -7.67
CA ASP A 77 16.30 -0.77 -6.99
C ASP A 77 16.12 -0.54 -5.48
N VAL A 78 15.27 -1.36 -4.87
CA VAL A 78 15.08 -1.45 -3.43
C VAL A 78 15.68 -2.75 -2.93
N ALA A 79 16.48 -2.71 -1.87
CA ALA A 79 17.05 -3.91 -1.28
C ALA A 79 15.96 -4.82 -0.69
N SER A 80 16.07 -6.14 -0.89
CA SER A 80 15.04 -7.11 -0.49
C SER A 80 14.74 -7.14 1.02
N ASP A 81 15.72 -6.78 1.84
CA ASP A 81 15.56 -6.62 3.29
C ASP A 81 14.76 -5.36 3.63
N VAL A 82 15.00 -4.23 2.96
CA VAL A 82 14.19 -3.01 3.07
C VAL A 82 12.73 -3.29 2.74
N VAL A 83 12.45 -4.01 1.64
CA VAL A 83 11.08 -4.43 1.29
C VAL A 83 10.45 -5.27 2.39
N ALA A 84 11.20 -6.24 2.94
CA ALA A 84 10.72 -7.07 4.03
C ALA A 84 10.50 -6.28 5.31
N TYR A 85 11.35 -5.30 5.62
CA TYR A 85 11.17 -4.43 6.79
C TYR A 85 9.91 -3.59 6.64
N TYR A 86 9.70 -2.96 5.48
CA TYR A 86 8.49 -2.21 5.20
C TYR A 86 7.23 -3.07 5.40
N ALA A 87 7.16 -4.20 4.68
CA ALA A 87 5.95 -5.03 4.65
C ALA A 87 5.56 -5.58 6.02
N ASN A 88 6.55 -5.95 6.85
CA ASN A 88 6.30 -6.56 8.14
C ASN A 88 6.13 -5.54 9.28
N LEU A 89 6.92 -4.46 9.29
CA LEU A 89 7.07 -3.58 10.47
C LEU A 89 6.51 -2.17 10.29
N TYR A 90 6.47 -1.66 9.05
CA TYR A 90 6.21 -0.23 8.81
C TYR A 90 4.96 0.06 7.98
N SER A 91 4.38 -0.95 7.32
CA SER A 91 3.20 -0.78 6.46
C SER A 91 2.00 -0.20 7.22
N SER A 92 1.77 -0.59 8.48
CA SER A 92 0.66 -0.08 9.30
C SER A 92 0.82 1.39 9.74
N VAL A 93 2.04 1.90 9.72
CA VAL A 93 2.40 3.27 10.14
C VAL A 93 2.81 4.16 8.97
N ASP A 94 2.62 3.68 7.74
CA ASP A 94 2.91 4.42 6.52
C ASP A 94 2.01 5.67 6.41
N PRO A 95 2.58 6.90 6.33
CA PRO A 95 1.81 8.13 6.18
C PRO A 95 0.93 8.16 4.92
N PHE A 96 1.34 7.48 3.85
CA PHE A 96 0.55 7.36 2.63
C PHE A 96 -0.65 6.43 2.80
N PHE A 97 -0.51 5.38 3.62
CA PHE A 97 -1.62 4.52 4.00
C PHE A 97 -2.66 5.30 4.81
N GLU A 98 -2.21 6.08 5.80
CA GLU A 98 -3.10 6.95 6.58
C GLU A 98 -3.79 8.01 5.70
N TYR A 99 -3.03 8.65 4.80
CA TYR A 99 -3.56 9.61 3.83
C TYR A 99 -4.68 9.00 2.99
N TRP A 100 -4.45 7.82 2.41
CA TRP A 100 -5.46 7.17 1.57
C TRP A 100 -6.69 6.76 2.38
N ARG A 101 -6.47 6.22 3.60
CA ARG A 101 -7.56 5.81 4.48
C ARG A 101 -8.50 6.97 4.81
N ASN A 102 -7.93 8.15 5.08
CA ASN A 102 -8.69 9.33 5.51
C ASN A 102 -9.31 10.09 4.34
N ASN A 103 -8.58 10.25 3.22
CA ASN A 103 -9.01 11.11 2.11
C ASN A 103 -9.59 10.31 0.94
N GLY A 104 -8.95 9.20 0.56
CA GLY A 104 -9.31 8.39 -0.61
C GLY A 104 -9.26 9.16 -1.94
N SER A 105 -8.36 10.14 -2.04
CA SER A 105 -8.26 11.03 -3.20
C SER A 105 -7.08 10.64 -4.09
N PRO A 106 -7.28 10.49 -5.41
CA PRO A 106 -6.19 10.30 -6.36
C PRO A 106 -5.38 11.59 -6.53
N GLY A 107 -4.14 11.46 -7.00
CA GLY A 107 -3.29 12.61 -7.30
C GLY A 107 -1.83 12.41 -6.93
N VAL A 108 -1.05 13.49 -7.13
CA VAL A 108 0.36 13.57 -6.73
C VAL A 108 0.45 14.07 -5.29
N VAL A 109 1.13 13.31 -4.44
CA VAL A 109 1.24 13.56 -3.01
C VAL A 109 2.68 13.43 -2.58
N MET A 110 3.20 14.44 -1.90
CA MET A 110 4.52 14.34 -1.27
C MET A 110 4.38 13.76 0.13
N LEU A 111 5.36 12.96 0.54
CA LEU A 111 5.44 12.46 1.92
C LEU A 111 5.37 13.60 2.96
N ASN A 112 6.01 14.73 2.66
CA ASN A 112 6.01 15.89 3.54
C ASN A 112 4.64 16.61 3.61
N ASP A 113 3.75 16.38 2.65
CA ASP A 113 2.38 16.94 2.64
C ASP A 113 1.43 16.12 3.52
N VAL A 114 1.74 14.84 3.78
CA VAL A 114 0.92 13.91 4.55
C VAL A 114 1.46 13.66 5.95
N ARG A 115 2.28 14.60 6.45
CA ARG A 115 2.87 14.50 7.78
C ARG A 115 1.82 14.55 8.88
N SER A 116 1.72 13.48 9.65
CA SER A 116 0.89 13.40 10.86
C SER A 116 1.79 13.35 12.11
N PRO A 117 1.93 14.44 12.90
CA PRO A 117 2.80 14.44 14.07
C PRO A 117 2.40 13.33 15.07
N GLY A 118 3.34 12.45 15.42
CA GLY A 118 3.06 11.34 16.34
C GLY A 118 4.10 10.22 16.27
N GLN A 119 3.87 9.18 17.07
CA GLN A 119 4.79 8.05 17.17
C GLN A 119 4.93 7.27 15.85
N SER A 120 3.83 7.12 15.10
CA SER A 120 3.80 6.47 13.78
C SER A 120 4.68 7.21 12.76
N TRP A 121 4.58 8.54 12.71
CA TRP A 121 5.43 9.36 11.86
C TRP A 121 6.89 9.27 12.25
N ASP A 122 7.21 9.32 13.54
CA ASP A 122 8.59 9.20 13.99
C ASP A 122 9.18 7.83 13.64
N LEU A 123 8.39 6.77 13.75
CA LEU A 123 8.81 5.42 13.37
C LEU A 123 9.07 5.33 11.85
N TYR A 124 8.19 5.88 11.02
CA TYR A 124 8.35 5.85 9.57
C TYR A 124 9.47 6.79 9.09
N HIS A 125 9.41 8.07 9.45
CA HIS A 125 10.33 9.11 8.95
C HIS A 125 11.73 9.02 9.56
N LYS A 126 11.88 8.71 10.86
CA LYS A 126 13.22 8.69 11.48
C LYS A 126 13.89 7.32 11.37
N VAL A 127 13.12 6.24 11.41
CA VAL A 127 13.67 4.88 11.44
C VAL A 127 13.64 4.24 10.06
N PHE A 128 12.46 4.07 9.47
CA PHE A 128 12.33 3.38 8.18
C PHE A 128 13.07 4.11 7.05
N GLN A 129 12.84 5.41 6.85
CA GLN A 129 13.52 6.16 5.79
C GLN A 129 15.05 6.13 5.93
N THR A 130 15.57 6.23 7.16
CA THR A 130 17.01 6.10 7.41
C THR A 130 17.52 4.70 7.03
N LEU A 131 16.78 3.65 7.38
CA LEU A 131 17.13 2.27 7.05
C LEU A 131 17.06 2.00 5.54
N ALA A 132 16.05 2.55 4.88
CA ALA A 132 15.82 2.45 3.45
C ALA A 132 16.71 3.41 2.63
N SER A 133 17.51 4.25 3.29
CA SER A 133 18.26 5.35 2.67
C SER A 133 17.40 6.30 1.85
N ILE A 134 16.13 6.51 2.24
CA ILE A 134 15.20 7.44 1.58
C ILE A 134 15.36 8.84 2.20
N SER A 135 15.52 9.84 1.34
CA SER A 135 15.64 11.25 1.73
C SER A 135 14.41 12.08 1.39
N ASP A 136 13.68 11.68 0.35
CA ASP A 136 12.42 12.28 -0.07
C ASP A 136 11.64 11.29 -0.93
N GLU A 137 10.31 11.45 -0.93
CA GLU A 137 9.39 10.49 -1.53
C GLU A 137 8.17 11.17 -2.13
N LEU A 138 7.86 10.79 -3.37
CA LEU A 138 6.74 11.29 -4.16
C LEU A 138 5.83 10.12 -4.53
N GLY A 139 4.57 10.19 -4.14
CA GLY A 139 3.53 9.22 -4.49
C GLY A 139 2.57 9.75 -5.56
N MET A 140 2.14 8.87 -6.47
CA MET A 140 1.04 9.10 -7.40
C MET A 140 -0.06 8.06 -7.14
N PHE A 141 -1.24 8.52 -6.73
CA PHE A 141 -2.35 7.66 -6.32
C PHE A 141 -3.40 7.52 -7.40
N PHE A 142 -3.74 6.28 -7.71
CA PHE A 142 -4.71 5.90 -8.73
C PHE A 142 -5.85 5.10 -8.09
N SER A 143 -7.04 5.68 -8.04
CA SER A 143 -8.21 5.02 -7.46
C SER A 143 -8.55 3.71 -8.18
N THR A 144 -9.00 2.73 -7.40
CA THR A 144 -9.58 1.49 -7.91
C THR A 144 -10.92 1.23 -7.24
N VAL A 145 -11.54 0.09 -7.53
CA VAL A 145 -12.83 -0.28 -6.96
C VAL A 145 -12.72 -0.61 -5.47
N GLY A 146 -13.80 -0.37 -4.72
CA GLY A 146 -13.89 -0.74 -3.29
C GLY A 146 -13.02 0.10 -2.35
N HIS A 147 -12.80 1.38 -2.67
CA HIS A 147 -11.90 2.29 -1.93
C HIS A 147 -10.45 1.83 -1.83
N CYS A 148 -10.01 1.03 -2.78
CA CYS A 148 -8.61 0.70 -2.93
C CYS A 148 -7.93 1.70 -3.87
N CYS A 149 -6.60 1.72 -3.86
CA CYS A 149 -5.81 2.39 -4.88
C CYS A 149 -4.50 1.65 -5.14
N PHE A 150 -3.87 2.02 -6.25
CA PHE A 150 -2.44 1.82 -6.43
C PHE A 150 -1.72 3.14 -6.17
N GLY A 151 -0.69 3.12 -5.33
CA GLY A 151 0.30 4.17 -5.20
C GLY A 151 1.55 3.79 -6.00
N LEU A 152 1.97 4.66 -6.91
CA LEU A 152 3.28 4.58 -7.57
C LEU A 152 4.22 5.55 -6.87
N PHE A 153 5.32 5.06 -6.32
CA PHE A 153 6.26 5.85 -5.54
C PHE A 153 7.58 6.00 -6.26
N LEU A 154 8.12 7.21 -6.25
CA LEU A 154 9.48 7.53 -6.66
C LEU A 154 10.23 8.06 -5.45
N GLU A 155 11.39 7.49 -5.19
CA GLU A 155 12.23 7.81 -4.03
C GLU A 155 13.55 8.43 -4.46
N ARG A 156 14.09 9.31 -3.61
CA ARG A 156 15.47 9.78 -3.72
C ARG A 156 16.29 9.32 -2.54
N GLU A 157 17.48 8.83 -2.80
CA GLU A 157 18.44 8.50 -1.75
C GLU A 157 19.07 9.75 -1.14
N ARG A 158 19.18 10.82 -1.93
CA ARG A 158 19.75 12.10 -1.52
C ARG A 158 19.01 13.29 -2.09
N GLY A 159 18.91 14.33 -1.28
CA GLY A 159 18.28 15.59 -1.68
C GLY A 159 16.76 15.53 -1.57
N ARG A 160 16.08 16.45 -2.26
CA ARG A 160 14.62 16.54 -2.27
C ARG A 160 14.12 16.70 -3.68
N PHE A 161 12.90 16.28 -3.95
CA PHE A 161 12.20 16.63 -5.18
C PHE A 161 12.01 18.15 -5.23
N SER A 162 12.41 18.74 -6.35
CA SER A 162 12.28 20.18 -6.57
C SER A 162 10.83 20.54 -6.90
N ALA A 163 10.48 21.83 -6.81
CA ALA A 163 9.18 22.32 -7.27
C ALA A 163 8.91 21.96 -8.75
N SER A 164 9.96 21.96 -9.58
CA SER A 164 9.85 21.54 -10.99
C SER A 164 9.60 20.04 -11.15
N ASP A 165 10.16 19.20 -10.27
CA ASP A 165 9.88 17.76 -10.28
C ASP A 165 8.40 17.50 -9.96
N ILE A 166 7.87 18.19 -8.95
CA ILE A 166 6.46 18.09 -8.53
C ILE A 166 5.53 18.63 -9.62
N GLU A 167 5.89 19.73 -10.27
CA GLU A 167 5.12 20.27 -11.40
C GLU A 167 5.10 19.30 -12.57
N ARG A 168 6.23 18.65 -12.88
CA ARG A 168 6.29 17.58 -13.90
C ARG A 168 5.42 16.39 -13.53
N ALA A 169 5.44 15.94 -12.28
CA ALA A 169 4.56 14.89 -11.77
C ALA A 169 3.08 15.25 -12.02
N ARG A 170 2.68 16.45 -11.63
CA ARG A 170 1.30 16.94 -11.80
C ARG A 170 0.91 17.11 -13.26
N LEU A 171 1.85 17.53 -14.11
CA LEU A 171 1.65 17.69 -15.54
C LEU A 171 1.33 16.36 -16.24
N ILE A 172 2.03 15.28 -15.87
CA ILE A 172 1.82 13.96 -16.50
C ILE A 172 0.70 13.15 -15.85
N PHE A 173 0.34 13.44 -14.59
CA PHE A 173 -0.61 12.63 -13.83
C PHE A 173 -1.93 12.36 -14.55
N PRO A 174 -2.62 13.35 -15.18
CA PRO A 174 -3.89 13.08 -15.88
C PRO A 174 -3.77 12.06 -17.02
N MET A 175 -2.61 12.00 -17.69
CA MET A 175 -2.34 10.99 -18.72
C MET A 175 -2.19 9.60 -18.10
N LEU A 176 -1.40 9.49 -17.03
CA LEU A 176 -1.20 8.23 -16.31
C LEU A 176 -2.52 7.70 -15.74
N GLU A 177 -3.34 8.61 -15.21
CA GLU A 177 -4.68 8.28 -14.69
C GLU A 177 -5.61 7.81 -15.81
N GLY A 178 -5.58 8.45 -16.98
CA GLY A 178 -6.32 7.99 -18.16
C GLY A 178 -5.93 6.57 -18.61
N PHE A 179 -4.62 6.24 -18.59
CA PHE A 179 -4.15 4.88 -18.84
C PHE A 179 -4.65 3.89 -17.79
N HIS A 180 -4.57 4.25 -16.51
CA HIS A 180 -5.03 3.41 -15.41
C HIS A 180 -6.52 3.11 -15.53
N ARG A 181 -7.35 4.12 -15.78
CA ARG A 181 -8.79 3.95 -15.97
C ARG A 181 -9.10 3.05 -17.18
N SER A 182 -8.36 3.22 -18.27
CA SER A 182 -8.48 2.35 -19.45
C SER A 182 -8.10 0.90 -19.13
N HIS A 183 -7.06 0.70 -18.32
CA HIS A 183 -6.65 -0.63 -17.84
C HIS A 183 -7.73 -1.28 -16.96
N LEU A 184 -8.32 -0.54 -16.01
CA LEU A 184 -9.47 -1.02 -15.23
C LEU A 184 -10.61 -1.45 -16.15
N GLY A 185 -10.95 -0.60 -17.14
CA GLY A 185 -12.01 -0.91 -18.11
C GLY A 185 -11.74 -2.18 -18.91
N ALA A 186 -10.51 -2.38 -19.37
CA ALA A 186 -10.10 -3.58 -20.09
C ALA A 186 -10.23 -4.84 -19.22
N LEU A 187 -9.70 -4.82 -17.98
CA LEU A 187 -9.80 -5.94 -17.05
C LEU A 187 -11.26 -6.31 -16.73
N PHE A 188 -12.10 -5.30 -16.53
CA PHE A 188 -13.53 -5.51 -16.30
C PHE A 188 -14.27 -6.08 -17.50
N ASN A 189 -13.91 -5.64 -18.71
CA ASN A 189 -14.48 -6.21 -19.93
C ASN A 189 -14.06 -7.67 -20.13
N ASP A 190 -12.82 -8.02 -19.79
CA ASP A 190 -12.35 -9.41 -19.82
C ASP A 190 -13.03 -10.26 -18.76
N LEU A 191 -13.32 -9.72 -17.57
CA LEU A 191 -14.14 -10.40 -16.56
C LEU A 191 -15.56 -10.68 -17.04
N ARG A 192 -16.15 -9.77 -17.83
CA ARG A 192 -17.48 -9.95 -18.45
C ARG A 192 -17.46 -10.98 -19.59
N ASN A 193 -16.35 -11.06 -20.33
CA ASN A 193 -16.18 -11.95 -21.48
C ASN A 193 -14.85 -12.70 -21.36
N PRO A 194 -14.73 -13.70 -20.45
CA PRO A 194 -13.45 -14.35 -20.18
C PRO A 194 -12.88 -15.01 -21.43
N ARG A 195 -11.82 -14.41 -21.99
CA ARG A 195 -11.02 -14.95 -23.08
C ARG A 195 -9.64 -15.28 -22.54
N GLY A 196 -9.48 -16.46 -21.92
CA GLY A 196 -8.18 -16.97 -21.46
C GLY A 196 -8.13 -17.37 -19.98
N PRO A 197 -6.96 -17.83 -19.49
CA PRO A 197 -6.79 -18.28 -18.12
C PRO A 197 -6.87 -17.09 -17.15
N GLN A 198 -7.99 -17.04 -16.44
CA GLN A 198 -8.30 -16.37 -15.17
C GLN A 198 -7.47 -15.13 -14.78
N VAL A 199 -8.14 -13.97 -14.78
CA VAL A 199 -7.75 -12.80 -13.97
C VAL A 199 -8.01 -13.13 -12.49
N GLU A 200 -7.15 -13.95 -11.88
CA GLU A 200 -7.15 -14.16 -10.44
C GLU A 200 -6.77 -12.84 -9.74
N GLY A 201 -7.59 -12.38 -8.78
CA GLY A 201 -7.19 -11.35 -7.83
C GLY A 201 -7.78 -9.94 -8.00
N PHE A 202 -8.59 -9.66 -9.03
CA PHE A 202 -9.14 -8.30 -9.20
C PHE A 202 -10.31 -7.98 -8.27
N ILE A 203 -11.25 -8.91 -8.10
CA ILE A 203 -12.34 -8.83 -7.11
C ILE A 203 -12.56 -10.20 -6.49
N THR A 204 -12.02 -10.40 -5.28
CA THR A 204 -12.15 -11.65 -4.53
C THR A 204 -13.37 -11.67 -3.60
N ARG A 205 -13.83 -10.50 -3.16
CA ARG A 205 -15.04 -10.37 -2.31
C ARG A 205 -16.30 -10.63 -3.13
N PRO A 206 -17.38 -11.18 -2.54
CA PRO A 206 -18.65 -11.28 -3.25
C PRO A 206 -19.09 -9.89 -3.71
N THR A 207 -19.21 -9.71 -5.03
CA THR A 207 -19.49 -8.40 -5.64
C THR A 207 -20.51 -8.49 -6.76
N LEU A 208 -21.42 -7.52 -6.79
CA LEU A 208 -22.30 -7.18 -7.90
C LEU A 208 -21.98 -5.76 -8.39
N ILE A 209 -22.06 -5.54 -9.69
CA ILE A 209 -21.95 -4.23 -10.32
C ILE A 209 -23.17 -4.02 -11.20
N GLU A 210 -23.88 -2.92 -10.97
CA GLU A 210 -25.01 -2.46 -11.78
C GLU A 210 -24.62 -1.20 -12.57
N ASP A 211 -25.21 -1.02 -13.75
CA ASP A 211 -25.12 0.26 -14.47
C ASP A 211 -26.03 1.34 -13.84
N ARG A 212 -26.03 2.54 -14.43
CA ARG A 212 -26.87 3.66 -13.96
C ARG A 212 -28.38 3.40 -14.03
N PHE A 213 -28.81 2.37 -14.74
CA PHE A 213 -30.21 1.96 -14.90
C PHE A 213 -30.56 0.75 -14.01
N GLY A 214 -29.63 0.27 -13.18
CA GLY A 214 -29.84 -0.87 -12.30
C GLY A 214 -29.77 -2.21 -13.02
N VAL A 215 -29.13 -2.28 -14.18
CA VAL A 215 -28.89 -3.53 -14.91
C VAL A 215 -27.59 -4.15 -14.41
N ASP A 216 -27.64 -5.42 -13.99
CA ASP A 216 -26.46 -6.19 -13.59
C ASP A 216 -25.45 -6.28 -14.75
N VAL A 217 -24.31 -5.63 -14.60
CA VAL A 217 -23.20 -5.66 -15.57
C VAL A 217 -22.19 -6.76 -15.22
N PHE A 218 -21.99 -7.03 -13.93
CA PHE A 218 -21.09 -8.07 -13.44
C PHE A 218 -21.55 -8.60 -12.08
N ALA A 219 -21.41 -9.90 -11.86
CA ALA A 219 -21.48 -10.51 -10.54
C ALA A 219 -20.51 -11.69 -10.49
N ASN A 220 -19.68 -11.80 -9.46
CA ASN A 220 -18.81 -12.97 -9.32
C ASN A 220 -19.56 -14.17 -8.69
N ASP A 221 -18.95 -15.35 -8.75
CA ASP A 221 -19.60 -16.59 -8.28
C ASP A 221 -19.91 -16.56 -6.78
N ALA A 222 -19.06 -15.91 -5.98
CA ALA A 222 -19.28 -15.72 -4.56
C ALA A 222 -20.55 -14.89 -4.29
N TRP A 223 -20.78 -13.82 -5.06
CA TRP A 223 -22.02 -13.03 -4.99
C TRP A 223 -23.24 -13.85 -5.39
N ARG A 224 -23.16 -14.54 -6.54
CA ARG A 224 -24.26 -15.35 -7.06
C ARG A 224 -24.67 -16.43 -6.05
N GLU A 225 -23.69 -17.06 -5.39
CA GLU A 225 -23.94 -18.04 -4.35
C GLU A 225 -24.58 -17.42 -3.11
N ALA A 226 -24.09 -16.27 -2.65
CA ALA A 226 -24.69 -15.56 -1.53
C ALA A 226 -26.14 -15.12 -1.81
N ALA A 227 -26.40 -14.61 -3.01
CA ALA A 227 -27.74 -14.22 -3.47
C ALA A 227 -28.71 -15.41 -3.51
N ARG A 228 -28.25 -16.61 -3.89
CA ARG A 228 -29.04 -17.84 -3.83
C ARG A 228 -29.40 -18.24 -2.39
N ARG A 229 -28.48 -18.05 -1.44
CA ARG A 229 -28.66 -18.46 -0.04
C ARG A 229 -29.44 -17.46 0.81
N ALA A 230 -29.38 -16.17 0.47
CA ALA A 230 -29.97 -15.09 1.25
C ALA A 230 -30.89 -14.22 0.38
N PRO A 231 -32.19 -14.54 0.27
CA PRO A 231 -33.15 -13.75 -0.52
C PRO A 231 -33.22 -12.27 -0.10
N ALA A 232 -33.02 -11.98 1.20
CA ALA A 232 -32.95 -10.62 1.75
C ALA A 232 -31.85 -9.75 1.12
N LEU A 233 -30.89 -10.36 0.41
CA LEU A 233 -29.86 -9.63 -0.33
C LEU A 233 -30.43 -8.76 -1.44
N ALA A 234 -31.47 -9.25 -2.13
CA ALA A 234 -32.12 -8.51 -3.21
C ALA A 234 -32.79 -7.23 -2.67
N ASP A 235 -33.45 -7.32 -1.52
CA ASP A 235 -34.10 -6.17 -0.86
C ASP A 235 -33.07 -5.14 -0.38
N ALA A 236 -31.94 -5.61 0.17
CA ALA A 236 -30.85 -4.73 0.58
C ALA A 236 -30.23 -3.98 -0.59
N VAL A 237 -29.99 -4.65 -1.73
CA VAL A 237 -29.50 -4.02 -2.97
C VAL A 237 -30.50 -3.00 -3.49
N ALA A 238 -31.79 -3.35 -3.55
CA ALA A 238 -32.84 -2.45 -3.99
C ALA A 238 -32.91 -1.17 -3.13
N ALA A 239 -32.78 -1.30 -1.81
CA ALA A 239 -32.72 -0.16 -0.90
C ALA A 239 -31.47 0.72 -1.11
N LEU A 240 -30.34 0.11 -1.48
CA LEU A 240 -29.08 0.80 -1.74
C LEU A 240 -28.98 1.44 -3.14
N ARG A 241 -29.90 1.17 -4.07
CA ARG A 241 -29.93 1.82 -5.40
C ARG A 241 -30.14 3.34 -5.37
N VAL A 242 -30.67 3.87 -4.28
CA VAL A 242 -30.85 5.32 -4.07
C VAL A 242 -29.89 5.89 -3.02
N ALA A 243 -29.06 5.04 -2.41
CA ALA A 243 -28.12 5.43 -1.37
C ALA A 243 -26.92 6.21 -1.92
N GLU A 244 -26.22 6.93 -1.05
CA GLU A 244 -24.91 7.52 -1.36
C GLU A 244 -23.80 6.47 -1.25
N ALA A 245 -22.63 6.76 -1.83
CA ALA A 245 -21.46 5.90 -1.74
C ALA A 245 -21.03 5.69 -0.27
N GLY A 246 -20.57 4.49 0.04
CA GLY A 246 -20.13 4.09 1.37
C GLY A 246 -21.25 3.62 2.32
N GLN A 247 -22.53 3.75 1.95
CA GLN A 247 -23.63 3.28 2.81
C GLN A 247 -23.71 1.75 2.86
N THR A 248 -24.18 1.24 4.00
CA THR A 248 -24.37 -0.18 4.25
C THR A 248 -25.84 -0.54 4.54
N ARG A 249 -26.22 -1.77 4.22
CA ARG A 249 -27.51 -2.36 4.61
C ARG A 249 -27.33 -3.82 5.03
N ALA A 250 -27.97 -4.19 6.12
CA ALA A 250 -28.03 -5.57 6.55
C ALA A 250 -28.94 -6.39 5.62
N ALA A 251 -28.52 -7.61 5.32
CA ALA A 251 -29.23 -8.64 4.57
C ALA A 251 -29.17 -9.95 5.36
N GLY A 252 -29.91 -10.03 6.46
CA GLY A 252 -29.80 -11.13 7.43
C GLY A 252 -28.48 -11.04 8.21
N ALA A 253 -27.66 -12.10 8.15
CA ALA A 253 -26.32 -12.13 8.78
C ALA A 253 -25.21 -11.51 7.92
N LEU A 254 -25.56 -10.99 6.74
CA LEU A 254 -24.63 -10.36 5.80
C LEU A 254 -24.80 -8.85 5.83
N THR A 255 -23.73 -8.11 5.55
CA THR A 255 -23.80 -6.66 5.34
C THR A 255 -23.43 -6.35 3.90
N VAL A 256 -24.30 -5.63 3.21
CA VAL A 256 -24.07 -5.13 1.85
C VAL A 256 -23.59 -3.69 1.96
N LYS A 257 -22.47 -3.38 1.32
CA LYS A 257 -21.99 -2.01 1.15
C LYS A 257 -22.15 -1.58 -0.30
N VAL A 258 -22.56 -0.34 -0.54
CA VAL A 258 -22.64 0.24 -1.90
C VAL A 258 -21.55 1.28 -2.13
N GLU A 259 -20.93 1.20 -3.31
CA GLU A 259 -20.10 2.23 -3.89
C GLU A 259 -20.76 2.78 -5.16
N VAL A 260 -20.60 4.07 -5.41
CA VAL A 260 -21.13 4.73 -6.61
C VAL A 260 -19.97 5.06 -7.53
N PHE A 261 -20.11 4.69 -8.81
CA PHE A 261 -19.11 5.00 -9.81
C PHE A 261 -19.30 6.39 -10.40
N ASP A 262 -18.19 7.01 -10.78
CA ASP A 262 -18.23 8.23 -11.57
C ASP A 262 -18.88 7.99 -12.94
N ARG A 263 -19.31 9.06 -13.61
CA ARG A 263 -20.03 9.01 -14.90
C ARG A 263 -19.23 8.39 -16.03
N ASP A 264 -17.94 8.20 -15.83
CA ASP A 264 -16.94 7.85 -16.82
C ASP A 264 -16.30 6.48 -16.51
N PHE A 265 -16.78 5.78 -15.48
CA PHE A 265 -16.27 4.47 -15.09
C PHE A 265 -16.54 3.45 -16.21
N PRO A 266 -15.51 2.84 -16.82
CA PRO A 266 -15.68 2.18 -18.12
C PRO A 266 -16.64 0.99 -18.13
N LEU A 267 -16.73 0.25 -17.01
CA LEU A 267 -17.60 -0.93 -16.92
C LEU A 267 -19.07 -0.52 -16.70
N ALA A 268 -19.30 0.44 -15.81
CA ALA A 268 -20.63 0.85 -15.38
C ALA A 268 -20.64 2.37 -15.14
N PRO A 269 -20.67 3.19 -16.21
CA PRO A 269 -20.53 4.62 -16.07
C PRO A 269 -21.73 5.22 -15.35
N GLY A 270 -21.51 5.83 -14.18
CA GLY A 270 -22.55 6.29 -13.26
C GLY A 270 -23.32 5.15 -12.57
N GLY A 271 -22.77 3.94 -12.60
CA GLY A 271 -23.34 2.75 -11.98
C GLY A 271 -22.97 2.60 -10.52
N ARG A 272 -23.19 1.39 -9.98
CA ARG A 272 -23.01 1.08 -8.57
C ARG A 272 -22.33 -0.27 -8.40
N MET A 273 -21.55 -0.41 -7.34
CA MET A 273 -20.95 -1.67 -6.92
C MET A 273 -21.47 -2.03 -5.54
N TYR A 274 -21.93 -3.25 -5.39
CA TYR A 274 -22.39 -3.82 -4.15
C TYR A 274 -21.39 -4.87 -3.72
N VAL A 275 -20.85 -4.73 -2.51
CA VAL A 275 -19.88 -5.67 -1.94
C VAL A 275 -20.49 -6.27 -0.70
N LEU A 276 -20.43 -7.59 -0.57
CA LEU A 276 -20.70 -8.23 0.71
C LEU A 276 -19.46 -8.15 1.57
N ASP A 277 -19.61 -7.49 2.71
CA ASP A 277 -18.76 -7.77 3.84
C ASP A 277 -19.25 -9.09 4.44
N ALA A 278 -18.36 -10.07 4.50
CA ALA A 278 -18.60 -11.25 5.33
C ALA A 278 -18.91 -10.76 6.76
N PRO A 279 -19.73 -11.48 7.55
CA PRO A 279 -19.85 -11.15 8.96
C PRO A 279 -18.44 -10.99 9.49
N GLU A 280 -18.15 -9.81 10.04
CA GLU A 280 -16.92 -9.59 10.77
C GLU A 280 -16.76 -10.81 11.67
N ARG A 281 -15.64 -11.51 11.54
CA ARG A 281 -15.17 -12.25 12.70
C ARG A 281 -14.93 -11.16 13.72
N GLU A 282 -15.91 -10.96 14.60
CA GLU A 282 -15.67 -10.35 15.89
C GLU A 282 -14.44 -11.05 16.47
N GLU A 283 -13.45 -10.23 16.86
CA GLU A 283 -12.15 -10.61 17.44
C GLU A 283 -11.02 -10.94 16.45
N GLU A 284 -10.55 -9.95 15.67
CA GLU A 284 -9.10 -9.70 15.71
C GLU A 284 -8.83 -9.18 17.13
N GLY A 285 -8.30 -10.04 17.99
CA GLY A 285 -8.01 -9.71 19.38
C GLY A 285 -7.24 -8.40 19.48
N ASP A 286 -7.47 -7.64 20.57
CA ASP A 286 -6.71 -6.43 20.88
C ASP A 286 -5.21 -6.68 20.58
N PRO A 287 -4.58 -5.92 19.66
CA PRO A 287 -3.18 -6.12 19.30
C PRO A 287 -2.26 -6.15 20.51
N ASP A 288 -2.61 -5.43 21.57
CA ASP A 288 -1.87 -5.42 22.83
C ASP A 288 -2.06 -6.73 23.60
N GLN A 289 -3.25 -7.34 23.59
CA GLN A 289 -3.49 -8.67 24.19
C GLN A 289 -2.82 -9.80 23.40
N LEU A 290 -2.90 -9.77 22.07
CA LEU A 290 -2.26 -10.77 21.20
C LEU A 290 -0.73 -10.70 21.32
N LEU A 291 -0.20 -9.49 21.41
CA LEU A 291 1.21 -9.26 21.71
C LEU A 291 1.54 -9.79 23.11
N ASP A 292 0.73 -9.53 24.12
CA ASP A 292 1.00 -10.01 25.48
C ASP A 292 0.97 -11.53 25.63
N GLU A 293 0.05 -12.20 24.91
CA GLU A 293 -0.01 -13.66 24.80
C GLU A 293 1.20 -14.23 24.04
N ALA A 294 1.53 -13.68 22.87
CA ALA A 294 2.70 -14.10 22.08
C ALA A 294 4.01 -13.89 22.85
N LEU A 295 4.04 -12.88 23.73
CA LEU A 295 5.17 -12.56 24.56
C LEU A 295 5.17 -13.27 25.92
N SER A 296 4.11 -14.01 26.28
CA SER A 296 3.95 -14.64 27.61
C SER A 296 5.08 -15.63 27.98
N ILE A 297 5.73 -16.20 26.97
CA ILE A 297 6.91 -17.08 27.12
C ILE A 297 8.17 -16.33 27.59
N PHE A 298 8.20 -15.01 27.43
CA PHE A 298 9.33 -14.15 27.79
C PHE A 298 9.13 -13.52 29.17
N THR A 299 10.23 -13.40 29.90
CA THR A 299 10.27 -12.63 31.14
C THR A 299 10.07 -11.14 30.85
N PRO A 300 9.63 -10.32 31.82
CA PRO A 300 9.44 -8.88 31.61
C PRO A 300 10.67 -8.19 31.01
N ARG A 301 11.87 -8.61 31.41
CA ARG A 301 13.13 -8.06 30.90
C ARG A 301 13.46 -8.54 29.47
N GLU A 302 13.08 -9.77 29.13
CA GLU A 302 13.18 -10.27 27.75
C GLU A 302 12.18 -9.59 26.83
N LYS A 303 10.93 -9.36 27.28
CA LYS A 303 9.90 -8.59 26.56
C LYS A 303 10.42 -7.19 26.23
N GLU A 304 10.93 -6.48 27.22
CA GLU A 304 11.47 -5.12 27.05
C GLU A 304 12.61 -5.08 26.02
N ILE A 305 13.56 -6.02 26.09
CA ILE A 305 14.66 -6.12 25.12
C ILE A 305 14.15 -6.51 23.73
N LEU A 306 13.19 -7.43 23.63
CA LEU A 306 12.60 -7.89 22.38
C LEU A 306 11.84 -6.77 21.67
N LEU A 307 11.05 -5.98 22.40
CA LEU A 307 10.35 -4.82 21.84
C LEU A 307 11.34 -3.79 21.27
N LEU A 308 12.45 -3.55 21.97
CA LEU A 308 13.49 -2.65 21.47
C LEU A 308 14.22 -3.23 20.23
N LEU A 309 14.43 -4.55 20.17
CA LEU A 309 14.97 -5.23 18.99
C LEU A 309 14.00 -5.16 17.79
N MET A 310 12.71 -5.38 18.02
CA MET A 310 11.66 -5.28 16.98
C MET A 310 11.55 -3.86 16.43
N ASN A 311 11.85 -2.85 17.25
CA ASN A 311 11.96 -1.45 16.85
C ASN A 311 13.30 -1.10 16.16
N GLY A 312 14.09 -2.11 15.78
CA GLY A 312 15.34 -1.94 15.03
C GLY A 312 16.53 -1.42 15.84
N GLN A 313 16.44 -1.36 17.17
CA GLN A 313 17.55 -0.86 18.00
C GLN A 313 18.70 -1.86 18.05
N THR A 314 19.93 -1.36 17.90
CA THR A 314 21.14 -2.16 18.00
C THR A 314 21.40 -2.61 19.44
N THR A 315 22.20 -3.66 19.60
CA THR A 315 22.61 -4.14 20.93
C THR A 315 23.33 -3.07 21.77
N GLY A 316 23.99 -2.10 21.13
CA GLY A 316 24.61 -0.97 21.82
C GLY A 316 23.59 0.03 22.35
N GLU A 317 22.60 0.39 21.52
CA GLU A 317 21.54 1.33 21.90
C GLU A 317 20.64 0.76 22.99
N ILE A 318 20.29 -0.52 22.91
CA ILE A 318 19.52 -1.21 23.96
C ILE A 318 20.29 -1.24 25.28
N ALA A 319 21.59 -1.55 25.21
CA ALA A 319 22.45 -1.55 26.39
C ALA A 319 22.49 -0.18 27.07
N GLN A 320 22.61 0.90 26.27
CA GLN A 320 22.58 2.26 26.78
C GLN A 320 21.21 2.66 27.35
N LYS A 321 20.12 2.35 26.62
CA LYS A 321 18.75 2.71 27.00
C LYS A 321 18.29 2.01 28.28
N LEU A 322 18.73 0.77 28.49
CA LEU A 322 18.35 -0.04 29.65
C LEU A 322 19.39 -0.03 30.78
N SER A 323 20.45 0.77 30.65
CA SER A 323 21.61 0.78 31.56
C SER A 323 22.16 -0.63 31.84
N LEU A 324 22.31 -1.43 30.79
CA LEU A 324 22.81 -2.80 30.83
C LEU A 324 24.14 -2.96 30.10
N SER A 325 24.86 -4.04 30.40
CA SER A 325 26.02 -4.42 29.59
C SER A 325 25.58 -5.02 28.25
N LYS A 326 26.36 -4.78 27.19
CA LYS A 326 26.16 -5.45 25.87
C LYS A 326 26.17 -6.98 26.00
N GLY A 327 26.93 -7.54 26.95
CA GLY A 327 26.96 -8.97 27.25
C GLY A 327 25.63 -9.49 27.81
N THR A 328 24.97 -8.70 28.66
CA THR A 328 23.64 -9.00 29.22
C THR A 328 22.59 -9.09 28.10
N ILE A 329 22.63 -8.16 27.14
CA ILE A 329 21.71 -8.17 25.98
C ILE A 329 21.96 -9.39 25.09
N LYS A 330 23.24 -9.72 24.78
CA LYS A 330 23.59 -10.93 24.01
C LYS A 330 23.10 -12.22 24.69
N ASN A 331 23.28 -12.33 26.01
CA ASN A 331 22.82 -13.47 26.78
C ASN A 331 21.28 -13.55 26.84
N CYS A 332 20.60 -12.40 26.94
CA CYS A 332 19.15 -12.33 26.86
C CYS A 332 18.63 -12.82 25.50
N ARG A 333 19.24 -12.38 24.40
CA ARG A 333 18.93 -12.85 23.03
C ARG A 333 19.08 -14.37 22.88
N LEU A 334 20.19 -14.93 23.38
CA LEU A 334 20.41 -16.38 23.37
C LEU A 334 19.33 -17.15 24.13
N ARG A 335 18.84 -16.61 25.26
CA ARG A 335 17.72 -17.22 26.00
C ARG A 335 16.42 -17.14 25.21
N MET A 336 16.12 -16.02 24.57
CA MET A 336 14.94 -15.87 23.72
C MET A 336 14.97 -16.84 22.52
N TYR A 337 16.14 -17.03 21.90
CA TYR A 337 16.35 -18.01 20.84
C TYR A 337 16.05 -19.43 21.29
N ARG A 338 16.56 -19.84 22.46
CA ARG A 338 16.27 -21.16 23.03
C ARG A 338 14.79 -21.35 23.35
N LYS A 339 14.12 -20.32 23.86
CA LYS A 339 12.68 -20.36 24.20
C LYS A 339 11.77 -20.50 22.98
N THR A 340 12.19 -19.99 21.83
CA THR A 340 11.41 -20.00 20.57
C THR A 340 11.89 -21.03 19.56
N GLY A 341 13.01 -21.72 19.83
CA GLY A 341 13.59 -22.71 18.92
C GLY A 341 14.23 -22.11 17.66
N VAL A 342 14.50 -20.81 17.64
CA VAL A 342 15.04 -20.10 16.46
C VAL A 342 16.54 -19.83 16.60
N GLY A 343 17.25 -19.79 15.47
CA GLY A 343 18.71 -19.61 15.44
C GLY A 343 19.21 -18.17 15.23
N SER A 344 18.31 -17.21 14.99
CA SER A 344 18.70 -15.83 14.63
C SER A 344 17.70 -14.79 15.09
N GLU A 345 18.13 -13.53 15.13
CA GLU A 345 17.29 -12.37 15.47
C GLU A 345 16.12 -12.23 14.50
N ARG A 346 16.41 -12.35 13.20
CA ARG A 346 15.40 -12.28 12.14
C ARG A 346 14.38 -13.40 12.28
N ALA A 347 14.81 -14.61 12.66
CA ALA A 347 13.90 -15.73 12.90
C ALA A 347 13.08 -15.55 14.19
N LEU A 348 13.66 -14.94 15.23
CA LEU A 348 12.94 -14.59 16.47
C LEU A 348 11.84 -13.57 16.22
N VAL A 349 12.15 -12.47 15.53
CA VAL A 349 11.16 -11.44 15.17
C VAL A 349 10.07 -12.04 14.28
N LYS A 350 10.46 -12.81 13.25
CA LYS A 350 9.49 -13.50 12.38
C LYS A 350 8.59 -14.46 13.17
N HIS A 351 9.13 -15.25 14.09
CA HIS A 351 8.36 -16.18 14.90
C HIS A 351 7.35 -15.46 15.79
N VAL A 352 7.73 -14.34 16.41
CA VAL A 352 6.83 -13.52 17.24
C VAL A 352 5.73 -12.88 16.39
N MET A 353 6.08 -12.33 15.23
CA MET A 353 5.11 -11.72 14.31
C MET A 353 4.15 -12.74 13.70
N GLN A 354 4.62 -13.95 13.40
CA GLN A 354 3.75 -15.05 12.96
C GLN A 354 2.78 -15.48 14.05
N SER A 355 3.20 -15.50 15.32
CA SER A 355 2.29 -15.78 16.43
C SER A 355 1.22 -14.70 16.63
N ILE A 356 1.49 -13.45 16.21
CA ILE A 356 0.54 -12.33 16.25
C ILE A 356 -0.39 -12.34 15.03
N GLY A 357 0.10 -12.71 13.84
CA GLY A 357 -0.66 -12.66 12.59
C GLY A 357 -1.29 -13.97 12.10
N ALA A 358 -1.07 -15.10 12.78
CA ALA A 358 -1.52 -16.44 12.33
C ALA A 358 -2.78 -16.97 13.05
N ARG A 359 -3.64 -16.12 13.61
CA ARG A 359 -4.91 -16.55 14.22
C ARG A 359 -6.09 -15.72 13.76
#